data_AF-A0A150MIB3-F1
#
_entry.id   AF-A0A150MIB3-F1
#
_cell.length_a   1.000
_cell.length_b   1.000
_cell.length_c   1.000
_cell.angle_alpha   90.00
_cell.angle_beta   90.00
_cell.angle_gamma   90.00
#
_symmetry.space_group_name_H-M   'P 1'
#
loop_
_entity.id
_entity.type
_entity.pdbx_description
1 polymer ?
#
loop_
_entity_poly.entity_id
_entity_poly.type
_entity_poly.pdbx_seq_one_letter_code
_entity_poly.pdbx_strand_id
1 'polypeptide(L)'
;MIYEFKLPDIGEGLHEAEIIRWLIREGDEMIESAKIDGAGFVRIFRYIMLPLSITGFVVVAIWQFTNIWNEFLFAVTITTSDKQPIMVALQNLSGSQIVQWNVQMAGALLAALPTLLVYIFHGKYFVRGLLAGSVKG
;
A
#
# COMPACT_ATOMS: atom_id res chain seq x y z
N MET A 1 -35.30 -8.78 -7.57
CA MET A 1 -35.72 -10.19 -7.77
C MET A 1 -34.55 -11.04 -7.29
N ILE A 2 -34.68 -11.61 -6.10
CA ILE A 2 -33.60 -12.33 -5.41
C ILE A 2 -33.60 -13.75 -5.97
N TYR A 3 -32.52 -14.13 -6.66
CA TYR A 3 -32.34 -15.52 -7.06
C TYR A 3 -31.76 -16.29 -5.88
N GLU A 4 -32.63 -16.94 -5.12
CA GLU A 4 -32.26 -17.89 -4.08
C GLU A 4 -31.98 -19.25 -4.74
N PHE A 5 -30.70 -19.57 -4.96
CA PHE A 5 -30.31 -20.92 -5.34
C PHE A 5 -30.30 -21.79 -4.08
N LYS A 6 -31.43 -22.48 -3.86
CA LYS A 6 -31.59 -23.43 -2.75
C LYS A 6 -30.87 -24.73 -3.12
N LEU A 7 -29.70 -24.96 -2.53
CA LEU A 7 -29.03 -26.26 -2.62
C LEU A 7 -29.95 -27.34 -2.01
N PRO A 8 -29.96 -28.56 -2.58
CA PRO A 8 -30.70 -29.67 -2.00
C PRO A 8 -30.20 -29.91 -0.58
N ASP A 9 -31.14 -29.87 0.35
CA ASP A 9 -30.96 -29.96 1.80
C ASP A 9 -30.21 -31.25 2.18
N ILE A 10 -28.90 -31.15 2.39
CA ILE A 10 -28.08 -32.26 2.89
C ILE A 10 -28.03 -32.16 4.42
N GLY A 11 -29.19 -32.25 5.07
CA GLY A 11 -29.37 -32.79 6.43
C GLY A 11 -28.60 -32.21 7.62
N GLU A 12 -27.73 -31.22 7.45
CA GLU A 12 -26.97 -30.57 8.52
C GLU A 12 -27.21 -29.06 8.45
N GLY A 13 -28.40 -28.68 8.90
CA GLY A 13 -28.80 -27.29 9.05
C GLY A 13 -27.85 -26.52 9.97
N LEU A 14 -27.64 -25.26 9.60
CA LEU A 14 -27.13 -24.10 10.36
C LEU A 14 -25.75 -23.55 10.00
N HIS A 15 -24.81 -24.31 9.44
CA HIS A 15 -23.47 -23.74 9.19
C HIS A 15 -23.20 -23.26 7.76
N GLU A 16 -23.74 -23.88 6.71
CA GLU A 16 -23.41 -23.45 5.34
C GLU A 16 -24.17 -22.18 4.89
N ALA A 17 -25.41 -21.99 5.37
CA ALA A 17 -26.20 -20.80 5.05
C ALA A 17 -25.62 -19.52 5.70
N GLU A 18 -24.95 -19.64 6.86
CA GLU A 18 -24.25 -18.51 7.48
C GLU A 18 -22.93 -18.21 6.77
N ILE A 19 -22.21 -19.22 6.26
CA ILE A 19 -20.92 -19.03 5.59
C ILE A 19 -21.07 -18.22 4.28
N ILE A 20 -22.16 -18.40 3.54
CA ILE A 20 -22.44 -17.60 2.34
C ILE A 20 -22.80 -16.15 2.68
N ARG A 21 -23.37 -15.91 3.88
CA ARG A 21 -23.68 -14.56 4.39
C ARG A 21 -22.43 -13.72 4.70
N TRP A 22 -21.26 -14.34 4.83
CA TRP A 22 -19.99 -13.65 5.12
C TRP A 22 -19.30 -13.04 3.89
N LEU A 23 -19.55 -13.56 2.69
CA LEU A 23 -18.81 -13.14 1.48
C LEU A 23 -19.39 -11.90 0.80
N ILE A 24 -20.60 -11.51 1.17
CA ILE A 24 -21.21 -10.24 0.78
C ILE A 24 -21.50 -9.49 2.07
N ARG A 25 -20.55 -8.66 2.52
CA ARG A 25 -20.87 -7.63 3.52
C ARG A 25 -21.94 -6.72 2.91
N GLU A 26 -23.17 -6.79 3.44
CA GLU A 26 -24.17 -5.76 3.23
C GLU A 26 -23.54 -4.40 3.62
N GLY A 27 -23.41 -3.48 2.66
CA GLY A 27 -22.76 -2.18 2.89
C GLY A 27 -21.95 -1.58 1.73
N ASP A 28 -21.77 -2.30 0.62
CA ASP A 28 -21.29 -1.72 -0.64
C ASP A 28 -22.44 -1.49 -1.61
N GLU A 29 -23.37 -0.60 -1.20
CA GLU A 29 -24.52 -0.14 -2.00
C GLU A 29 -24.09 0.29 -3.41
N MET A 30 -22.86 0.78 -3.56
CA MET A 30 -22.30 1.23 -4.84
C MET A 30 -21.93 0.08 -5.78
N ILE A 31 -21.53 -1.09 -5.26
CA ILE A 31 -21.24 -2.28 -6.06
C ILE A 31 -22.54 -3.02 -6.39
N GLU A 32 -23.48 -3.06 -5.45
CA GLU A 32 -24.77 -3.68 -5.61
C GLU A 32 -25.65 -2.92 -6.61
N SER A 33 -25.68 -1.58 -6.55
CA SER A 33 -26.31 -0.73 -7.57
C SER A 33 -25.67 -0.87 -8.94
N ALA A 34 -24.34 -0.90 -9.04
CA ALA A 34 -23.66 -1.10 -10.33
C ALA A 34 -23.96 -2.48 -10.96
N LYS A 35 -24.18 -3.52 -10.15
CA LYS A 35 -24.63 -4.83 -10.62
C LYS A 35 -26.10 -4.79 -11.08
N ILE A 36 -26.96 -4.06 -10.38
CA ILE A 36 -28.36 -3.83 -10.78
C ILE A 36 -28.42 -3.06 -12.11
N ASP A 37 -27.49 -2.13 -12.35
CA ASP A 37 -27.32 -1.39 -13.60
C ASP A 37 -26.66 -2.21 -14.74
N GLY A 38 -26.42 -3.52 -14.54
CA GLY A 38 -25.87 -4.41 -15.55
C GLY A 38 -24.39 -4.21 -15.88
N ALA A 39 -23.63 -3.52 -15.01
CA ALA A 39 -22.19 -3.36 -15.21
C ALA A 39 -21.45 -4.70 -14.97
N GLY A 40 -20.72 -5.18 -15.98
CA GLY A 40 -19.86 -6.35 -15.82
C GLY A 40 -18.70 -6.13 -14.83
N PHE A 41 -18.14 -7.22 -14.29
CA PHE A 41 -17.09 -7.21 -13.27
C PHE A 41 -15.90 -6.28 -13.60
N VAL A 42 -15.40 -6.34 -14.84
CA VAL A 42 -14.27 -5.49 -15.29
C VAL A 42 -14.61 -4.00 -15.25
N ARG A 43 -15.87 -3.64 -15.50
CA ARG A 43 -16.36 -2.26 -15.47
C ARG A 43 -16.43 -1.76 -14.02
N ILE A 44 -17.00 -2.56 -13.13
CA ILE A 44 -17.07 -2.25 -11.69
C ILE A 44 -15.66 -2.09 -11.13
N PHE A 45 -14.75 -3.02 -11.42
CA PHE A 45 -13.37 -2.95 -10.95
C PHE A 45 -12.65 -1.68 -11.42
N ARG A 46 -12.71 -1.38 -12.73
CA ARG A 46 -11.95 -0.27 -13.31
C ARG A 46 -12.51 1.11 -12.97
N TYR A 47 -13.83 1.26 -12.86
CA TYR A 47 -14.48 2.55 -12.68
C TYR A 47 -14.90 2.86 -11.24
N ILE A 48 -15.05 1.84 -10.39
CA ILE A 48 -15.52 2.00 -9.01
C ILE A 48 -14.40 1.64 -8.03
N MET A 49 -13.89 0.40 -8.08
CA MET A 49 -12.87 -0.05 -7.11
C MET A 49 -11.53 0.68 -7.29
N LEU A 50 -11.01 0.74 -8.52
CA LEU A 50 -9.69 1.30 -8.80
C LEU A 50 -9.52 2.79 -8.37
N PRO A 51 -10.45 3.71 -8.68
CA PRO A 51 -10.34 5.09 -8.21
C PRO A 51 -10.53 5.23 -6.70
N LEU A 52 -11.35 4.38 -6.06
CA LEU A 52 -11.46 4.35 -4.59
C LEU A 52 -10.16 3.90 -3.93
N SER A 53 -9.48 2.92 -4.52
CA SER A 53 -8.21 2.38 -4.01
C SER A 53 -7.01 3.30 -4.24
N ILE A 54 -7.15 4.40 -5.00
CA ILE A 54 -6.01 5.27 -5.35
C ILE A 54 -5.33 5.85 -4.11
N THR A 55 -6.09 6.14 -3.06
CA THR A 55 -5.56 6.61 -1.77
C THR A 55 -4.71 5.53 -1.10
N GLY A 56 -5.15 4.28 -1.12
CA GLY A 56 -4.39 3.12 -0.64
C GLY A 56 -3.11 2.90 -1.44
N PHE A 57 -3.18 2.99 -2.78
CA PHE A 57 -2.01 2.88 -3.64
C PHE A 57 -0.96 3.95 -3.33
N VAL A 58 -1.36 5.19 -3.05
CA VAL A 58 -0.42 6.26 -2.66
C VAL A 58 0.30 5.92 -1.36
N VAL A 59 -0.42 5.42 -0.34
CA VAL A 59 0.20 5.02 0.93
C VAL A 59 1.20 3.89 0.72
N VAL A 60 0.82 2.85 -0.01
CA VAL A 60 1.72 1.73 -0.32
C VAL A 60 2.93 2.21 -1.13
N ALA A 61 2.75 3.11 -2.09
CA ALA A 61 3.84 3.65 -2.89
C ALA A 61 4.86 4.43 -2.05
N ILE A 62 4.40 5.27 -1.10
CA ILE A 62 5.29 5.99 -0.17
C ILE A 62 6.09 5.00 0.68
N TRP A 63 5.39 4.00 1.22
CA TRP A 63 6.02 2.98 2.04
C TRP A 63 7.06 2.18 1.24
N GLN A 64 6.72 1.77 0.01
CA GLN A 64 7.65 1.04 -0.85
C GLN A 64 8.85 1.89 -1.27
N PHE A 65 8.63 3.16 -1.63
CA PHE A 65 9.72 4.08 -1.92
C PHE A 65 10.68 4.20 -0.74
N THR A 66 10.13 4.32 0.48
CA THR A 66 10.93 4.44 1.70
C THR A 66 11.74 3.16 1.97
N ASN A 67 11.16 1.99 1.74
CA ASN A 67 11.89 0.72 1.89
C ASN A 67 13.01 0.60 0.85
N ILE A 68 12.72 0.82 -0.43
CA ILE A 68 13.71 0.73 -1.51
C ILE A 68 14.85 1.73 -1.31
N TRP A 69 14.52 2.96 -0.89
CA TRP A 69 15.51 3.99 -0.63
C TRP A 69 16.44 3.63 0.53
N ASN A 70 15.91 2.99 1.58
CA ASN A 70 16.67 2.59 2.77
C ASN A 70 17.31 1.20 2.65
N GLU A 71 17.13 0.50 1.53
CA GLU A 71 17.65 -0.85 1.35
C GLU A 71 19.18 -0.84 1.22
N PHE A 72 19.85 -1.32 2.27
CA PHE A 72 21.31 -1.35 2.36
C PHE A 72 21.92 -2.71 2.00
N LEU A 73 21.31 -3.81 2.46
CA LEU A 73 21.90 -5.15 2.35
C LEU A 73 21.94 -5.63 0.91
N PHE A 74 20.85 -5.41 0.17
CA PHE A 74 20.82 -5.73 -1.25
C PHE A 74 21.75 -4.82 -2.06
N ALA A 75 21.82 -3.53 -1.68
CA ALA A 75 22.69 -2.57 -2.35
C ALA A 75 24.17 -2.94 -2.21
N VAL A 76 24.65 -3.27 -1.00
CA VAL A 76 26.08 -3.57 -0.79
C VAL A 76 26.52 -4.88 -1.44
N THR A 77 25.59 -5.83 -1.61
CA THR A 77 25.91 -7.15 -2.17
C THR A 77 25.98 -7.15 -3.71
N ILE A 78 25.22 -6.28 -4.36
CA ILE A 78 25.09 -6.28 -5.84
C ILE A 78 25.87 -5.14 -6.49
N THR A 79 26.08 -4.03 -5.78
CA THR A 79 26.71 -2.85 -6.38
C THR A 79 28.23 -2.87 -6.25
N THR A 80 28.90 -2.43 -7.32
CA THR A 80 30.36 -2.25 -7.38
C THR A 80 30.72 -0.79 -7.05
N SER A 81 31.98 -0.51 -6.67
CA SER A 81 32.41 0.78 -6.09
C SER A 81 32.06 2.03 -6.91
N ASP A 82 31.87 1.90 -8.22
CA ASP A 82 31.55 2.95 -9.17
C ASP A 82 30.06 3.34 -9.21
N LYS A 83 29.15 2.51 -8.68
CA LYS A 83 27.69 2.75 -8.70
C LYS A 83 27.02 2.46 -7.36
N GLN A 84 27.64 2.91 -6.27
CA GLN A 84 27.12 2.69 -4.93
C GLN A 84 25.95 3.62 -4.60
N PRO A 85 24.82 3.07 -4.09
CA PRO A 85 23.73 3.88 -3.55
C PRO A 85 24.17 4.67 -2.32
N ILE A 86 23.47 5.78 -2.04
CA ILE A 86 23.83 6.71 -0.95
C ILE A 86 23.88 6.02 0.42
N MET A 87 23.01 5.04 0.67
CA MET A 87 23.00 4.27 1.92
C MET A 87 24.30 3.47 2.10
N VAL A 88 24.86 2.92 1.02
CA VAL A 88 26.13 2.18 1.05
C VAL A 88 27.31 3.13 1.23
N ALA A 89 27.31 4.23 0.47
CA ALA A 89 28.34 5.26 0.59
C ALA A 89 28.39 5.86 2.01
N LEU A 90 27.23 6.10 2.63
CA LEU A 90 27.14 6.59 4.01
C LEU A 90 27.73 5.60 5.02
N GLN A 91 27.47 4.30 4.85
CA GLN A 91 28.05 3.27 5.71
C GLN A 91 29.58 3.19 5.58
N ASN A 92 30.11 3.34 4.36
CA ASN A 92 31.54 3.34 4.10
C ASN A 92 32.27 4.51 4.80
N LEU A 93 31.60 5.66 4.98
CA LEU A 93 32.14 6.79 5.76
C LEU A 93 32.33 6.45 7.25
N SER A 94 31.50 5.54 7.79
CA SER A 94 31.60 5.06 9.17
C SER A 94 32.65 3.96 9.37
N GLY A 95 33.05 3.27 8.30
CA GLY A 95 34.01 2.16 8.34
C GLY A 95 35.47 2.58 8.14
N SER A 96 35.73 3.87 7.90
CA SER A 96 37.08 4.41 7.75
C SER A 96 37.86 4.38 9.06
N GLN A 97 39.19 4.21 8.96
CA GLN A 97 40.13 4.24 10.09
C GLN A 97 40.08 5.56 10.88
N ILE A 98 39.60 6.63 10.26
CA ILE A 98 39.29 7.91 10.89
C ILE A 98 37.86 8.28 10.49
N VAL A 99 36.93 8.20 11.45
CA VAL A 99 35.53 8.59 11.25
C VAL A 99 35.42 10.10 11.37
N GLN A 100 35.08 10.75 10.25
CA GLN A 100 34.80 12.17 10.19
C GLN A 100 33.32 12.41 10.47
N TRP A 101 32.96 12.58 11.75
CA TRP A 101 31.58 12.73 12.21
C TRP A 101 30.83 13.88 11.54
N ASN A 102 31.51 14.99 11.27
CA ASN A 102 30.96 16.12 10.54
C ASN A 102 30.50 15.73 9.11
N VAL A 103 31.28 14.94 8.40
CA VAL A 103 30.96 14.48 7.03
C VAL A 103 29.86 13.43 7.07
N GLN A 104 29.90 12.51 8.03
CA GLN A 104 28.87 11.48 8.18
C GLN A 104 27.50 12.08 8.52
N MET A 105 27.43 13.07 9.41
CA MET A 105 26.17 13.75 9.74
C MET A 105 25.62 14.55 8.56
N ALA A 106 26.49 15.23 7.80
CA ALA A 106 26.09 15.90 6.56
C ALA A 106 25.53 14.90 5.52
N GLY A 107 26.19 13.74 5.36
CA GLY A 107 25.73 12.66 4.49
C GLY A 107 24.39 12.07 4.92
N ALA A 108 24.17 11.89 6.23
CA ALA A 108 22.91 11.40 6.77
C ALA A 108 21.75 12.38 6.51
N LEU A 109 22.00 13.69 6.64
CA LEU A 109 21.01 14.71 6.28
C LEU A 109 20.64 14.64 4.80
N LEU A 110 21.64 14.53 3.91
CA LEU A 110 21.40 14.38 2.47
C LEU A 110 20.65 13.10 2.13
N ALA A 111 20.96 11.97 2.79
CA ALA A 111 20.28 10.71 2.60
C ALA A 111 18.81 10.75 3.05
N ALA A 112 18.49 11.56 4.06
CA ALA A 112 17.12 11.75 4.56
C ALA A 112 16.28 12.73 3.72
N LEU A 113 16.89 13.55 2.85
CA LEU A 113 16.16 14.55 2.07
C LEU A 113 15.08 13.94 1.14
N PRO A 114 15.35 12.87 0.36
CA PRO A 114 14.35 12.37 -0.58
C PRO A 114 13.13 11.76 0.09
N THR A 115 13.31 11.05 1.20
CA THR A 115 12.20 10.54 2.00
C THR A 115 11.39 11.70 2.59
N LEU A 116 12.04 12.72 3.16
CA LEU A 116 11.38 13.94 3.64
C LEU A 116 10.53 14.61 2.55
N LEU A 117 11.08 14.77 1.34
CA LEU A 117 10.35 15.37 0.22
C LEU A 117 9.11 14.54 -0.15
N VAL A 118 9.23 13.22 -0.22
CA VAL A 118 8.08 12.34 -0.50
C VAL A 118 6.97 12.53 0.53
N TYR A 119 7.31 12.58 1.82
CA TYR A 119 6.34 12.82 2.88
C TYR A 119 5.68 14.22 2.80
N ILE A 120 6.45 15.27 2.52
CA ILE A 120 5.91 16.64 2.42
C ILE A 120 4.94 16.76 1.23
N PHE A 121 5.31 16.25 0.05
CA PHE A 121 4.47 16.34 -1.14
C PHE A 121 3.23 15.44 -1.05
N HIS A 122 3.33 14.26 -0.45
CA HIS A 122 2.23 13.30 -0.37
C HIS A 122 1.42 13.38 0.93
N GLY A 123 1.79 14.24 1.88
CA GLY A 123 1.07 14.39 3.15
C GLY A 123 -0.43 14.67 2.98
N LYS A 124 -0.83 15.40 1.93
CA LYS A 124 -2.25 15.66 1.62
C LYS A 124 -3.01 14.39 1.23
N TYR A 125 -2.37 13.45 0.52
CA TYR A 125 -2.96 12.17 0.12
C TYR A 125 -2.99 11.19 1.29
N PHE A 126 -1.98 11.22 2.16
CA PHE A 126 -1.95 10.44 3.39
C PHE A 126 -3.14 10.80 4.30
N VAL A 127 -3.39 12.10 4.52
CA VAL A 127 -4.54 12.57 5.32
C VAL A 127 -5.86 12.18 4.66
N ARG A 128 -6.00 12.32 3.33
CA ARG A 128 -7.20 11.89 2.61
C ARG A 128 -7.44 10.37 2.69
N GLY A 129 -6.38 9.56 2.65
CA GLY A 129 -6.47 8.10 2.81
C GLY A 129 -6.90 7.69 4.22
N LEU A 130 -6.38 8.37 5.25
CA LEU A 130 -6.78 8.14 6.64
C LEU A 130 -8.24 8.52 6.88
N LEU A 131 -8.69 9.66 6.32
CA LEU A 131 -10.07 10.13 6.44
C LEU A 131 -11.05 9.27 5.65
N ALA A 132 -10.67 8.73 4.49
CA ALA A 132 -11.53 7.81 3.73
C ALA A 132 -11.86 6.53 4.50
N GLY A 133 -10.98 6.08 5.40
CA GLY A 133 -11.26 4.98 6.33
C GLY A 133 -12.08 5.38 7.57
N SER A 134 -12.16 6.67 7.90
CA SER A 134 -12.80 7.19 9.11
C SER A 134 -14.26 7.63 8.93
N VAL A 135 -14.76 7.75 7.70
CA VAL A 135 -16.14 8.21 7.42
C VAL A 135 -17.16 7.06 7.41
N LYS A 136 -16.73 5.80 7.61
CA LYS A 136 -17.63 4.67 7.90
C LYS A 136 -17.53 4.30 9.39
N GLY A 137 -18.08 5.18 10.23
CA GLY A 137 -18.38 4.96 11.64
C GLY A 137 -19.77 5.47 11.93
#